data_AF-A0AAT9GVI4-F1
#
_entry.id   AF-A0AAT9GVI4-F1
#
_cell.length_a   1.000
_cell.length_b   1.000
_cell.length_c   1.000
_cell.angle_alpha   90.00
_cell.angle_beta   90.00
_cell.angle_gamma   90.00
#
_symmetry.space_group_name_H-M   'P 1'
#
loop_
_entity.id
_entity.type
_entity.pdbx_description
1 polymer ?
#
loop_
_entity_poly.entity_id
_entity_poly.type
_entity_poly.pdbx_seq_one_letter_code
_entity_poly.pdbx_strand_id
1 'polypeptide(L)'
;MAENNPQNTHIFIPIANFNYTFNATTLELKIEDNNYKLEIKLENENENEKLSDKAITKIYSDNEGGRKKVVIKNILVLVGYAINDNTLVFTADPCDFVKGIIIYAKPTTYHNSLTRVTLNLNNVDTIKKKLYLLNLDLHNININDNNLNIFARFNTKLKPYSKVEKANINRDNALVNFIKNYYGITNDVSNDVIAEAIKDNFKYTVLQDQQT
;
A
#
# COMPACT_ATOMS: atom_id res chain seq x y z
N MET A 1 -4.27 -9.14 29.79
CA MET A 1 -4.21 -9.66 28.42
C MET A 1 -2.79 -9.44 27.95
N ALA A 2 -2.06 -10.47 27.52
CA ALA A 2 -0.71 -10.27 27.01
C ALA A 2 -0.79 -9.39 25.76
N GLU A 3 -0.20 -8.21 25.82
CA GLU A 3 0.08 -7.43 24.62
C GLU A 3 1.05 -8.25 23.78
N ASN A 4 0.52 -8.97 22.79
CA ASN A 4 1.37 -9.53 21.75
C ASN A 4 2.08 -8.35 21.09
N ASN A 5 3.38 -8.22 21.37
CA ASN A 5 4.23 -7.25 20.71
C ASN A 5 4.00 -7.36 19.19
N PRO A 6 3.66 -6.25 18.49
CA PRO A 6 3.45 -6.32 17.06
C PRO A 6 4.70 -6.87 16.37
N GLN A 7 4.53 -7.87 15.52
CA GLN A 7 5.61 -8.43 14.71
C GLN A 7 5.55 -7.86 13.29
N ASN A 8 6.67 -7.96 12.57
CA ASN A 8 6.67 -7.67 11.15
C ASN A 8 5.70 -8.61 10.43
N THR A 9 5.06 -8.11 9.38
CA THR A 9 4.08 -8.87 8.59
C THR A 9 3.89 -8.21 7.23
N HIS A 10 3.24 -8.91 6.29
CA HIS A 10 2.85 -8.29 5.03
C HIS A 10 1.64 -7.37 5.25
N ILE A 11 1.75 -6.13 4.79
CA ILE A 11 0.71 -5.11 4.92
C ILE A 11 0.40 -4.55 3.55
N PHE A 12 -0.88 -4.48 3.21
CA PHE A 12 -1.34 -3.73 2.05
C PHE A 12 -1.41 -2.23 2.37
N ILE A 13 -0.71 -1.42 1.58
CA ILE A 13 -0.78 0.03 1.61
C ILE A 13 -1.51 0.50 0.34
N PRO A 14 -2.73 1.04 0.47
CA PRO A 14 -3.39 1.64 -0.68
C PRO A 14 -2.59 2.87 -1.10
N ILE A 15 -2.38 3.00 -2.41
CA ILE A 15 -1.69 4.15 -2.99
C ILE A 15 -2.75 5.10 -3.55
N ALA A 16 -3.04 6.15 -2.77
CA ALA A 16 -4.09 7.12 -3.04
C ALA A 16 -3.68 8.51 -2.52
N ASN A 17 -4.53 9.53 -2.66
CA ASN A 17 -4.28 10.86 -2.09
C ASN A 17 -4.58 10.91 -0.59
N PHE A 18 -3.86 10.12 0.19
CA PHE A 18 -3.91 10.20 1.64
C PHE A 18 -2.90 11.23 2.16
N ASN A 19 -3.07 11.62 3.42
CA ASN A 19 -2.09 12.43 4.12
C ASN A 19 -0.99 11.51 4.67
N TYR A 20 0.02 11.20 3.85
CA TYR A 20 1.17 10.45 4.29
C TYR A 20 2.14 11.35 5.05
N THR A 21 2.71 10.83 6.13
CA THR A 21 3.89 11.41 6.75
C THR A 21 4.96 10.34 6.86
N PHE A 22 6.18 10.64 6.43
CA PHE A 22 7.29 9.72 6.51
C PHE A 22 8.45 10.40 7.26
N ASN A 23 8.81 9.82 8.40
CA ASN A 23 10.15 10.00 8.99
C ASN A 23 10.95 8.75 8.65
N ALA A 24 12.27 8.82 8.49
CA ALA A 24 13.09 7.78 7.86
C ALA A 24 12.83 6.31 8.28
N THR A 25 12.23 6.08 9.46
CA THR A 25 11.91 4.75 10.00
C THR A 25 10.41 4.48 10.18
N THR A 26 9.52 5.46 9.96
CA THR A 26 8.09 5.33 10.19
C THR A 26 7.29 5.95 9.05
N LEU A 27 6.46 5.13 8.41
CA LEU A 27 5.39 5.59 7.53
C LEU A 27 4.11 5.71 8.35
N GLU A 28 3.50 6.88 8.31
CA GLU A 28 2.24 7.15 8.95
C GLU A 28 1.21 7.54 7.89
N LEU A 29 0.07 6.86 7.94
CA LEU A 29 -1.11 7.16 7.15
C LEU A 29 -2.13 7.87 8.04
N LYS A 30 -2.27 9.18 7.84
CA LYS A 30 -3.33 9.95 8.50
C LYS A 30 -4.58 9.92 7.65
N ILE A 31 -5.68 9.55 8.29
CA ILE A 31 -7.01 9.54 7.70
C ILE A 31 -7.78 10.66 8.38
N GLU A 32 -8.36 11.56 7.60
CA GLU A 32 -8.82 12.87 8.06
C GLU A 32 -10.10 12.75 8.90
N ASP A 33 -9.95 12.88 10.23
CA ASP A 33 -10.86 13.46 11.24
C ASP A 33 -10.24 13.33 12.64
N ASN A 34 -8.90 13.50 12.75
CA ASN A 34 -8.05 13.33 13.95
C ASN A 34 -8.17 11.99 14.74
N ASN A 35 -9.08 11.09 14.36
CA ASN A 35 -9.37 9.86 15.10
C ASN A 35 -8.80 8.61 14.42
N TYR A 36 -8.30 8.70 13.19
CA TYR A 36 -7.90 7.51 12.42
C TYR A 36 -6.46 7.61 11.95
N LYS A 37 -5.64 6.72 12.48
CA LYS A 37 -4.20 6.66 12.23
C LYS A 37 -3.79 5.21 11.99
N LEU A 38 -3.08 4.95 10.90
CA LEU A 38 -2.30 3.72 10.75
C LEU A 38 -0.82 4.09 10.76
N GLU A 39 -0.10 3.64 11.78
CA GLU A 39 1.35 3.79 11.88
C GLU A 39 2.03 2.47 11.53
N ILE A 40 3.06 2.58 10.69
CA ILE A 40 3.86 1.46 10.23
C ILE A 40 5.32 1.81 10.47
N LYS A 41 5.97 1.01 11.29
CA LYS A 41 7.40 1.11 11.52
C LYS A 41 8.18 0.18 10.62
N LEU A 42 9.31 0.70 10.15
CA LEU A 42 10.31 0.01 9.36
C LEU A 42 11.41 -0.48 10.31
N GLU A 43 11.07 -1.45 11.15
CA GLU A 43 11.99 -2.06 12.12
C GLU A 43 12.56 -3.36 11.54
N ASN A 44 13.87 -3.36 11.24
CA ASN A 44 14.61 -4.55 10.87
C ASN A 44 14.99 -5.35 12.12
N GLU A 45 14.72 -6.66 12.10
CA GLU A 45 15.20 -7.59 13.14
C GLU A 45 16.69 -7.94 12.94
N ASN A 46 17.21 -7.77 11.73
CA ASN A 46 18.60 -8.04 11.34
C ASN A 46 19.12 -6.87 10.50
N GLU A 47 20.21 -6.22 10.93
CA GLU A 47 20.80 -5.05 10.26
C GLU A 47 21.29 -5.36 8.83
N ASN A 48 21.56 -6.64 8.53
CA ASN A 48 22.04 -7.07 7.21
C ASN A 48 20.91 -7.38 6.21
N GLU A 49 19.64 -7.41 6.64
CA GLU A 49 18.50 -7.69 5.77
C GLU A 49 17.74 -6.40 5.48
N LYS A 50 17.34 -6.16 4.22
CA LYS A 50 16.44 -5.05 3.91
C LYS A 50 14.99 -5.54 4.00
N LEU A 51 14.12 -4.80 4.69
CA LEU A 51 12.67 -5.11 4.72
C LEU A 51 12.07 -5.26 3.31
N SER A 52 12.55 -4.45 2.35
CA SER A 52 12.09 -4.51 0.95
C SER A 52 12.44 -5.82 0.23
N ASP A 53 13.43 -6.58 0.71
CA ASP A 53 13.72 -7.91 0.17
C ASP A 53 12.58 -8.89 0.49
N LYS A 54 11.87 -8.68 1.62
CA LYS A 54 10.72 -9.46 2.06
C LYS A 54 9.37 -8.92 1.56
N ALA A 55 9.33 -7.72 0.98
CA ALA A 55 8.11 -7.17 0.38
C ALA A 55 7.65 -8.01 -0.82
N ILE A 56 6.33 -8.15 -1.00
CA ILE A 56 5.75 -8.83 -2.17
C ILE A 56 5.80 -7.89 -3.37
N THR A 57 5.42 -6.62 -3.19
CA THR A 57 5.63 -5.60 -4.23
C THR A 57 7.13 -5.33 -4.37
N LYS A 58 7.61 -5.29 -5.60
CA LYS A 58 9.00 -4.92 -5.90
C LYS A 58 9.01 -3.60 -6.66
N ILE A 59 9.82 -2.67 -6.19
CA ILE A 59 10.08 -1.39 -6.86
C ILE A 59 11.58 -1.21 -6.97
N TYR A 60 12.08 -0.97 -8.18
CA TYR A 60 13.50 -0.79 -8.42
C TYR A 60 13.74 0.17 -9.58
N SER A 61 14.94 0.72 -9.63
CA SER A 61 15.40 1.48 -10.79
C SER A 61 15.97 0.53 -11.83
N ASP A 62 15.62 0.78 -13.09
CA ASP A 62 16.19 0.10 -14.25
C ASP A 62 16.76 1.14 -15.22
N ASN A 63 17.73 0.73 -16.03
CA ASN A 63 18.35 1.58 -17.02
C ASN A 63 18.07 1.01 -18.42
N GLU A 64 17.01 1.50 -19.04
CA GLU A 64 16.59 1.06 -20.37
C GLU A 64 16.94 2.16 -21.39
N GLY A 65 17.85 1.85 -22.33
CA GLY A 65 18.25 2.80 -23.38
C GLY A 65 18.95 4.07 -22.86
N GLY A 66 19.64 3.99 -21.72
CA GLY A 66 20.35 5.13 -21.11
C GLY A 66 19.45 6.09 -20.32
N ARG A 67 18.15 5.77 -20.19
CA ARG A 67 17.22 6.52 -19.36
C ARG A 67 16.83 5.69 -18.14
N LYS A 68 16.94 6.30 -16.96
CA LYS A 68 16.48 5.67 -15.72
C LYS A 68 14.98 5.65 -15.67
N LYS A 69 14.43 4.48 -15.36
CA LYS A 69 13.01 4.24 -15.18
C LYS A 69 12.78 3.55 -13.84
N VAL A 70 11.63 3.80 -13.25
CA VAL A 70 11.18 3.06 -12.06
C VAL A 70 10.27 1.93 -12.53
N VAL A 71 10.62 0.71 -12.17
CA VAL A 71 9.86 -0.50 -12.47
C VAL A 71 9.10 -0.93 -11.22
N ILE A 72 7.81 -1.23 -11.38
CA ILE A 72 6.92 -1.64 -10.28
C ILE A 72 6.30 -3.00 -10.65
N LYS A 73 6.55 -4.00 -9.81
CA LYS A 73 6.05 -5.38 -9.95
C LYS A 73 5.16 -5.75 -8.78
N ASN A 74 4.24 -6.69 -9.01
CA ASN A 74 3.27 -7.19 -8.01
C ASN A 74 2.46 -6.06 -7.35
N ILE A 75 1.81 -5.23 -8.16
CA ILE A 75 0.83 -4.24 -7.68
C ILE A 75 -0.43 -4.99 -7.30
N LEU A 76 -0.88 -4.88 -6.04
CA LEU A 76 -2.15 -5.48 -5.62
C LEU A 76 -3.32 -4.61 -6.05
N VAL A 77 -4.33 -5.24 -6.62
CA VAL A 77 -5.62 -4.63 -6.96
C VAL A 77 -6.69 -5.23 -6.05
N LEU A 78 -7.28 -4.40 -5.18
CA LEU A 78 -8.44 -4.78 -4.38
C LEU A 78 -9.70 -4.38 -5.14
N VAL A 79 -10.39 -5.38 -5.71
CA VAL A 79 -11.66 -5.23 -6.43
C VAL A 79 -12.83 -5.23 -5.45
N GLY A 80 -13.86 -4.42 -5.70
CA GLY A 80 -14.96 -4.24 -4.75
C GLY A 80 -14.62 -3.28 -3.62
N TYR A 81 -13.57 -2.47 -3.80
CA TYR A 81 -13.13 -1.47 -2.84
C TYR A 81 -12.94 -0.11 -3.50
N ALA A 82 -13.15 0.95 -2.74
CA ALA A 82 -12.91 2.33 -3.12
C ALA A 82 -12.29 3.12 -1.96
N ILE A 83 -11.86 4.35 -2.25
CA ILE A 83 -11.39 5.31 -1.25
C ILE A 83 -12.51 6.28 -0.88
N ASN A 84 -12.75 6.48 0.41
CA ASN A 84 -13.64 7.52 0.93
C ASN A 84 -13.00 8.17 2.16
N ASP A 85 -12.92 9.50 2.21
CA ASP A 85 -12.35 10.28 3.32
C ASP A 85 -11.02 9.71 3.83
N ASN A 86 -10.10 9.42 2.91
CA ASN A 86 -8.80 8.81 3.20
C ASN A 86 -8.83 7.39 3.80
N THR A 87 -9.97 6.69 3.78
CA THR A 87 -10.11 5.27 4.18
C THR A 87 -10.34 4.36 2.99
N LEU A 88 -9.85 3.12 3.08
CA LEU A 88 -10.26 2.03 2.19
C LEU A 88 -11.64 1.51 2.62
N VAL A 89 -12.61 1.48 1.70
CA VAL A 89 -14.00 1.08 1.96
C VAL A 89 -14.42 -0.05 1.02
N PHE A 90 -15.03 -1.09 1.57
CA PHE A 90 -15.67 -2.14 0.76
C PHE A 90 -16.99 -1.63 0.14
N THR A 91 -17.15 -1.79 -1.17
CA THR A 91 -18.32 -1.31 -1.94
C THR A 91 -19.18 -2.41 -2.54
N ALA A 92 -18.66 -3.65 -2.61
CA ALA A 92 -19.27 -4.78 -3.30
C ALA A 92 -19.52 -4.58 -4.82
N ASP A 93 -19.00 -3.50 -5.41
CA ASP A 93 -19.08 -3.26 -6.86
C ASP A 93 -17.79 -3.77 -7.54
N PRO A 94 -17.85 -4.77 -8.43
CA PRO A 94 -16.67 -5.34 -9.07
C PRO A 94 -15.96 -4.36 -10.03
N CYS A 95 -16.59 -3.24 -10.42
CA CYS A 95 -15.94 -2.18 -11.18
C CYS A 95 -15.13 -1.23 -10.30
N ASP A 96 -15.37 -1.21 -8.99
CA ASP A 96 -14.57 -0.41 -8.06
C ASP A 96 -13.26 -1.13 -7.74
N PHE A 97 -12.16 -0.38 -7.74
CA PHE A 97 -10.88 -0.93 -7.35
C PHE A 97 -9.99 0.08 -6.65
N VAL A 98 -9.09 -0.44 -5.81
CA VAL A 98 -7.97 0.32 -5.24
C VAL A 98 -6.68 -0.44 -5.50
N LYS A 99 -5.70 0.25 -6.09
CA LYS A 99 -4.35 -0.30 -6.27
C LYS A 99 -3.45 0.08 -5.12
N GLY A 100 -2.52 -0.80 -4.80
CA GLY A 100 -1.54 -0.51 -3.76
C GLY A 100 -0.36 -1.46 -3.76
N ILE A 101 0.50 -1.26 -2.76
CA ILE A 101 1.72 -2.03 -2.57
C ILE A 101 1.56 -2.97 -1.36
N ILE A 102 2.27 -4.09 -1.40
CA ILE A 102 2.38 -5.03 -0.29
C ILE A 102 3.80 -4.98 0.24
N ILE A 103 3.97 -4.39 1.41
CA ILE A 103 5.26 -4.23 2.10
C ILE A 103 5.37 -5.18 3.28
N TYR A 104 6.59 -5.49 3.70
CA TYR A 104 6.88 -6.19 4.95
C TYR A 104 7.32 -5.17 6.01
N ALA A 105 6.52 -5.01 7.06
CA ALA A 105 6.75 -3.99 8.10
C ALA A 105 5.94 -4.29 9.36
N LYS A 106 6.15 -3.51 10.42
CA LYS A 106 5.48 -3.67 11.72
C LYS A 106 4.38 -2.63 11.90
N PRO A 107 3.09 -3.03 11.99
CA PRO A 107 2.02 -2.10 12.31
C PRO A 107 2.05 -1.80 13.81
N THR A 108 2.26 -0.55 14.21
CA THR A 108 2.38 -0.18 15.63
C THR A 108 1.12 0.37 16.24
N THR A 109 0.33 1.10 15.45
CA THR A 109 -0.89 1.73 15.92
C THR A 109 -1.93 1.67 14.80
N TYR A 110 -3.13 1.18 15.11
CA TYR A 110 -4.30 1.35 14.27
C TYR A 110 -5.53 1.57 15.14
N HIS A 111 -6.40 2.49 14.72
CA HIS A 111 -7.61 2.80 15.48
C HIS A 111 -8.65 1.66 15.39
N ASN A 112 -9.46 1.47 16.44
CA ASN A 112 -10.47 0.40 16.55
C ASN A 112 -11.55 0.41 15.44
N SER A 113 -11.67 1.50 14.70
CA SER A 113 -12.59 1.65 13.57
C SER A 113 -12.08 1.02 12.27
N LEU A 114 -10.76 0.77 12.18
CA LEU A 114 -10.17 0.02 11.09
C LEU A 114 -10.32 -1.46 11.41
N THR A 115 -10.94 -2.19 10.49
CA THR A 115 -10.98 -3.63 10.57
C THR A 115 -9.75 -4.19 9.88
N ARG A 116 -9.01 -5.03 10.61
CA ARG A 116 -7.91 -5.81 10.04
C ARG A 116 -8.48 -7.08 9.41
N VAL A 117 -8.41 -7.16 8.09
CA VAL A 117 -8.65 -8.39 7.33
C VAL A 117 -7.32 -9.09 7.16
N THR A 118 -7.22 -10.33 7.61
CA THR A 118 -6.01 -11.14 7.45
C THR A 118 -6.26 -12.21 6.39
N LEU A 119 -5.50 -12.15 5.30
CA LEU A 119 -5.49 -13.15 4.26
C LEU A 119 -4.31 -14.08 4.48
N ASN A 120 -4.59 -15.37 4.60
CA ASN A 120 -3.55 -16.36 4.68
C ASN A 120 -2.94 -16.64 3.28
N LEU A 121 -1.62 -16.42 3.20
CA LEU A 121 -0.71 -16.59 2.07
C LEU A 121 0.36 -17.66 2.35
N ASN A 122 -0.02 -18.87 2.74
CA ASN A 122 0.91 -19.94 3.12
C ASN A 122 1.98 -20.33 2.06
N ASN A 123 1.82 -19.95 0.79
CA ASN A 123 2.79 -20.21 -0.27
C ASN A 123 2.56 -19.32 -1.50
N VAL A 124 3.53 -19.35 -2.42
CA VAL A 124 3.50 -18.58 -3.68
C VAL A 124 2.29 -18.95 -4.56
N ASP A 125 1.85 -20.21 -4.56
CA ASP A 125 0.66 -20.60 -5.33
C ASP A 125 -0.63 -20.01 -4.76
N THR A 126 -0.68 -19.81 -3.44
CA THR A 126 -1.80 -19.13 -2.78
C THR A 126 -1.83 -17.66 -3.15
N ILE A 127 -0.66 -17.00 -3.25
CA ILE A 127 -0.56 -15.64 -3.79
C ILE A 127 -1.14 -15.57 -5.19
N LYS A 128 -0.69 -16.45 -6.10
CA LYS A 128 -1.17 -16.50 -7.50
C LYS A 128 -2.68 -16.67 -7.61
N LYS A 129 -3.27 -17.51 -6.73
CA LYS A 129 -4.69 -17.89 -6.80
C LYS A 129 -5.61 -16.89 -6.11
N LYS A 130 -5.17 -16.24 -5.03
CA LYS A 130 -6.02 -15.38 -4.19
C LYS A 130 -5.84 -13.89 -4.44
N LEU A 131 -4.66 -13.46 -4.91
CA LEU A 131 -4.36 -12.05 -5.09
C LEU A 131 -4.45 -11.67 -6.57
N TYR A 132 -5.13 -10.57 -6.85
CA TYR A 132 -5.10 -9.97 -8.18
C TYR A 132 -3.91 -9.02 -8.29
N LEU A 133 -2.83 -9.50 -8.88
CA LEU A 133 -1.56 -8.78 -9.00
C LEU A 133 -1.29 -8.34 -10.46
N LEU A 134 -0.96 -7.07 -10.65
CA LEU A 134 -0.46 -6.55 -11.93
C LEU A 134 1.06 -6.63 -11.98
N ASN A 135 1.60 -6.73 -13.20
CA ASN A 135 3.04 -6.83 -13.47
C ASN A 135 3.69 -7.95 -12.62
N LEU A 136 3.10 -9.14 -12.68
CA LEU A 136 3.46 -10.28 -11.84
C LEU A 136 4.95 -10.65 -12.02
N ASP A 137 5.66 -10.72 -10.91
CA ASP A 137 7.03 -11.23 -10.80
C ASP A 137 7.17 -11.98 -9.47
N LEU A 138 7.17 -13.31 -9.55
CA LEU A 138 7.19 -14.16 -8.36
C LEU A 138 8.58 -14.72 -8.07
N HIS A 139 9.58 -14.29 -8.83
CA HIS A 139 10.97 -14.66 -8.52
C HIS A 139 11.35 -14.00 -7.19
N ASN A 140 11.89 -14.80 -6.28
CA ASN A 140 12.40 -14.34 -4.98
C ASN A 140 11.36 -13.76 -4.01
N ILE A 141 10.07 -14.10 -4.13
CA ILE A 141 9.11 -13.78 -3.06
C ILE A 141 9.33 -14.74 -1.89
N ASN A 142 9.85 -14.20 -0.80
CA ASN A 142 9.98 -14.90 0.47
C ASN A 142 8.77 -14.60 1.37
N ILE A 143 7.89 -15.58 1.55
CA ILE A 143 6.71 -15.48 2.42
C ILE A 143 7.00 -16.25 3.71
N ASN A 144 7.83 -15.66 4.58
CA ASN A 144 8.08 -16.25 5.89
C ASN A 144 6.89 -16.03 6.85
N ASP A 145 6.17 -14.92 6.71
CA ASP A 145 4.91 -14.68 7.39
C ASP A 145 3.74 -14.95 6.45
N ASN A 146 2.97 -15.97 6.77
CA ASN A 146 1.87 -16.49 5.95
C ASN A 146 0.65 -15.55 5.91
N ASN A 147 0.77 -14.27 6.26
CA ASN A 147 -0.37 -13.39 6.48
C ASN A 147 -0.18 -12.04 5.78
N LEU A 148 -1.13 -11.69 4.91
CA LEU A 148 -1.32 -10.34 4.41
C LEU A 148 -2.42 -9.65 5.22
N ASN A 149 -2.08 -8.52 5.83
CA ASN A 149 -3.00 -7.68 6.57
C ASN A 149 -3.47 -6.52 5.71
N ILE A 150 -4.79 -6.37 5.60
CA ILE A 150 -5.46 -5.25 4.94
C ILE A 150 -6.24 -4.51 6.02
N PHE A 151 -5.94 -3.22 6.18
CA PHE A 151 -6.67 -2.35 7.11
C PHE A 151 -7.69 -1.55 6.32
N ALA A 152 -8.97 -1.83 6.55
CA ALA A 152 -10.07 -1.21 5.81
C ALA A 152 -11.21 -0.84 6.76
N ARG A 153 -12.04 0.11 6.34
CA ARG A 153 -13.34 0.37 6.95
C ARG A 153 -14.39 -0.43 6.20
N PHE A 154 -15.18 -1.20 6.96
CA PHE A 154 -16.43 -1.71 6.43
C PHE A 154 -17.49 -0.65 6.67
N ASN A 155 -17.87 0.08 5.62
CA ASN A 155 -18.95 1.05 5.74
C ASN A 155 -20.27 0.28 5.77
N THR A 156 -20.90 0.21 6.94
CA THR A 156 -22.19 -0.46 7.12
C THR A 156 -23.36 0.39 6.61
N LYS A 157 -23.12 1.66 6.26
CA LYS A 157 -24.14 2.57 5.75
C LYS A 157 -23.85 2.90 4.29
N LEU A 158 -24.63 2.30 3.39
CA LEU A 158 -24.68 2.65 1.97
C LEU A 158 -25.32 4.04 1.84
N LYS A 159 -24.51 5.10 1.91
CA LYS A 159 -24.95 6.42 1.44
C LYS A 159 -24.89 6.45 -0.10
N PRO A 160 -25.72 7.26 -0.77
CA PRO A 160 -25.52 7.54 -2.19
C PRO A 160 -24.19 8.29 -2.36
N TYR A 161 -23.27 7.67 -3.10
CA TYR A 161 -21.97 8.25 -3.44
C TYR A 161 -21.92 8.51 -4.95
N SER A 162 -21.25 9.60 -5.33
CA SER A 162 -20.76 9.75 -6.70
C SER A 162 -19.42 9.05 -6.84
N LYS A 163 -19.19 8.40 -8.00
CA LYS A 163 -17.97 7.64 -8.28
C LYS A 163 -17.09 8.42 -9.23
N VAL A 164 -15.84 8.60 -8.85
CA VAL A 164 -14.82 9.20 -9.72
C VAL A 164 -13.58 8.30 -9.66
N GLU A 165 -13.13 7.82 -10.82
CA GLU A 165 -11.80 7.22 -10.93
C GLU A 165 -10.76 8.34 -10.84
N LYS A 166 -9.89 8.26 -9.84
CA LYS A 166 -8.76 9.18 -9.71
C LYS A 166 -7.47 8.47 -10.11
N ALA A 167 -6.72 9.12 -10.99
CA ALA A 167 -5.35 8.76 -11.33
C ALA A 167 -4.33 9.78 -10.76
N ASN A 168 -4.81 10.94 -10.31
CA ASN A 168 -3.93 12.01 -9.87
C ASN A 168 -3.53 11.77 -8.43
N ILE A 169 -2.44 11.02 -8.22
CA ILE A 169 -1.72 11.06 -6.97
C ILE A 169 -0.99 12.40 -6.93
N ASN A 170 -1.24 13.21 -5.91
CA ASN A 170 -0.44 14.41 -5.65
C ASN A 170 1.03 13.96 -5.58
N ARG A 171 1.94 14.80 -6.06
CA ARG A 171 3.39 14.58 -5.92
C ARG A 171 3.80 14.74 -4.45
N ASP A 172 3.22 13.92 -3.59
CA ASP A 172 3.46 13.93 -2.16
C ASP A 172 4.88 13.45 -1.93
N ASN A 173 5.71 14.37 -1.47
CA ASN A 173 7.09 14.09 -1.11
C ASN A 173 7.19 12.98 -0.08
N ALA A 174 6.22 12.81 0.83
CA ALA A 174 6.28 11.79 1.87
C ALA A 174 6.20 10.37 1.29
N LEU A 175 5.22 10.09 0.41
CA LEU A 175 5.08 8.79 -0.23
C LEU A 175 6.25 8.46 -1.16
N VAL A 176 6.70 9.44 -1.94
CA VAL A 176 7.86 9.28 -2.84
C VAL A 176 9.13 9.00 -2.03
N ASN A 177 9.37 9.75 -0.95
CA ASN A 177 10.52 9.54 -0.07
C ASN A 177 10.44 8.19 0.65
N PHE A 178 9.25 7.78 1.08
CA PHE A 178 9.04 6.44 1.63
C PHE A 178 9.42 5.36 0.63
N ILE A 179 8.90 5.40 -0.60
CA ILE A 179 9.21 4.40 -1.63
C ILE A 179 10.71 4.39 -1.94
N LYS A 180 11.31 5.58 -2.10
CA LYS A 180 12.73 5.72 -2.37
C LYS A 180 13.58 5.10 -1.26
N ASN A 181 13.26 5.40 -0.01
CA ASN A 181 13.99 4.90 1.16
C ASN A 181 13.78 3.40 1.37
N TYR A 182 12.51 2.95 1.42
CA TYR A 182 12.15 1.56 1.71
C TYR A 182 12.75 0.59 0.68
N TYR A 183 12.65 0.91 -0.62
CA TYR A 183 13.17 0.07 -1.69
C TYR A 183 14.63 0.36 -2.06
N GLY A 184 15.27 1.34 -1.39
CA GLY A 184 16.65 1.71 -1.67
C GLY A 184 16.89 2.18 -3.12
N ILE A 185 15.92 2.88 -3.70
CA ILE A 185 16.06 3.45 -5.05
C ILE A 185 17.17 4.50 -5.00
N THR A 186 18.16 4.33 -5.85
CA THR A 186 19.39 5.12 -5.87
C THR A 186 19.12 6.62 -6.03
N ASN A 187 19.96 7.45 -5.41
CA ASN A 187 19.80 8.92 -5.38
C ASN A 187 19.82 9.59 -6.76
N ASP A 188 20.35 8.88 -7.74
CA ASP A 188 20.50 9.28 -9.12
C ASP A 188 19.21 9.10 -9.96
N VAL A 189 18.13 8.58 -9.35
CA VAL A 189 16.75 8.68 -9.82
C VAL A 189 16.06 9.85 -9.10
N SER A 190 15.51 10.78 -9.88
CA SER A 190 14.81 11.94 -9.32
C SER A 190 13.46 11.55 -8.73
N ASN A 191 13.01 12.31 -7.74
CA ASN A 191 11.70 12.11 -7.12
C ASN A 191 10.55 12.27 -8.13
N ASP A 192 10.71 13.12 -9.15
CA ASP A 192 9.71 13.27 -10.23
C ASP A 192 9.53 11.99 -11.04
N VAL A 193 10.62 11.26 -11.35
CA VAL A 193 10.52 9.99 -12.09
C VAL A 193 9.78 8.93 -11.26
N ILE A 194 10.03 8.89 -9.95
CA ILE A 194 9.30 8.02 -9.02
C ILE A 194 7.82 8.42 -8.95
N ALA A 195 7.53 9.72 -8.84
CA ALA A 195 6.16 10.24 -8.75
C ALA A 195 5.34 9.94 -10.01
N GLU A 196 5.90 10.12 -11.21
CA GLU A 196 5.20 9.77 -12.45
C GLU A 196 4.98 8.25 -12.56
N ALA A 197 5.96 7.42 -12.19
CA ALA A 197 5.77 5.98 -12.17
C ALA A 197 4.64 5.54 -11.20
N ILE A 198 4.54 6.19 -10.04
CA ILE A 198 3.42 5.97 -9.10
C ILE A 198 2.10 6.36 -9.76
N LYS A 199 2.01 7.56 -10.33
CA LYS A 199 0.80 8.07 -10.97
C LYS A 199 0.30 7.18 -12.13
N ASP A 200 1.23 6.67 -12.94
CA ASP A 200 0.90 5.82 -14.09
C ASP A 200 0.36 4.44 -13.67
N ASN A 201 0.82 3.92 -12.53
CA ASN A 201 0.52 2.57 -12.09
C ASN A 201 -0.64 2.48 -11.09
N PHE A 202 -0.83 3.50 -10.24
CA PHE A 202 -1.79 3.47 -9.13
C PHE A 202 -2.98 4.41 -9.37
N LYS A 203 -3.99 3.86 -10.06
CA LYS A 203 -5.33 4.44 -10.14
C LYS A 203 -6.22 3.81 -9.07
N TYR A 204 -7.26 4.52 -8.66
CA TYR A 204 -8.22 4.04 -7.67
C TYR A 204 -9.58 4.71 -7.84
N THR A 205 -10.63 4.03 -7.40
CA THR A 205 -11.98 4.58 -7.31
C THR A 205 -12.10 5.44 -6.04
N VAL A 206 -12.70 6.62 -6.16
CA VAL A 206 -13.07 7.48 -5.04
C VAL A 206 -14.57 7.61 -4.95
N LEU A 207 -15.08 7.47 -3.74
CA LEU A 207 -16.45 7.81 -3.37
C LEU A 207 -16.46 9.26 -2.90
N GLN A 208 -17.30 10.09 -3.52
CA GLN A 208 -17.54 11.45 -3.06
C GLN A 208 -18.98 11.55 -2.58
N ASP A 209 -19.17 12.07 -1.36
CA ASP A 209 -20.49 12.41 -0.84
C ASP A 209 -21.21 13.33 -1.85
N GLN A 210 -22.44 12.99 -2.20
CA GLN A 210 -23.27 13.91 -2.97
C GLN A 210 -23.62 15.09 -2.07
N GLN A 211 -23.18 16.30 -2.44
CA GLN A 211 -23.65 17.52 -1.79
C GLN A 211 -25.14 17.67 -2.12
N THR A 212 -26.00 17.38 -1.13
CA THR A 212 -27.43 17.73 -1.14
C THR A 212 -27.63 19.11 -0.55
#